data_AF-A0A929G8Z2-F1
#
_entry.id   AF-A0A929G8Z2-F1
#
_cell.length_a   1.000
_cell.length_b   1.000
_cell.length_c   1.000
_cell.angle_alpha   90.00
_cell.angle_beta   90.00
_cell.angle_gamma   90.00
#
_symmetry.space_group_name_H-M   'P 1'
#
loop_
_entity.id
_entity.type
_entity.pdbx_description
1 polymer ?
#
loop_
_entity_poly.entity_id
_entity_poly.type
_entity_poly.pdbx_seq_one_letter_code
_entity_poly.pdbx_strand_id
1 'polypeptide(L)'
;MTAKDKKHLLNLLSESHTANMSLLEGNDMEVSVHSDSDWQIRDIIWHIAVWDRQVTKSIRAFMDGSEYYIPALNIDEFNERAFQKGRKLTKEQVIEEYEQARGDFKASIQELPQEKYSEDMLYPWGEERGDVSQLVEYLVEHETEHRDEITAALES
;
A
#
# COMPACT_ATOMS: atom_id res chain seq x y z
N MET A 1 16.61 -7.60 13.53
CA MET A 1 15.54 -6.67 13.94
C MET A 1 15.38 -6.61 15.46
N THR A 2 15.27 -5.42 16.06
CA THR A 2 14.96 -5.16 17.48
C THR A 2 13.51 -4.68 17.65
N ALA A 3 12.99 -4.65 18.89
CA ALA A 3 11.69 -4.03 19.19
C ALA A 3 11.62 -2.54 18.76
N LYS A 4 12.78 -1.85 18.71
CA LYS A 4 12.90 -0.48 18.21
C LYS A 4 12.65 -0.42 16.69
N ASP A 5 13.14 -1.41 15.95
CA ASP A 5 13.00 -1.47 14.49
C ASP A 5 11.54 -1.81 14.11
N LYS A 6 10.88 -2.72 14.83
CA LYS A 6 9.44 -2.98 14.66
C LYS A 6 8.59 -1.71 14.87
N LYS A 7 8.88 -0.96 15.95
CA LYS A 7 8.22 0.31 16.22
C LYS A 7 8.49 1.34 15.11
N HIS A 8 9.70 1.34 14.55
CA HIS A 8 10.06 2.22 13.44
C HIS A 8 9.20 1.93 12.20
N LEU A 9 9.06 0.67 11.77
CA LEU A 9 8.24 0.32 10.61
C LEU A 9 6.76 0.71 10.81
N LEU A 10 6.21 0.45 12.00
CA LEU A 10 4.84 0.85 12.34
C LEU A 10 4.65 2.38 12.31
N ASN A 11 5.68 3.13 12.71
CA ASN A 11 5.67 4.58 12.62
C ASN A 11 5.69 5.03 11.15
N LEU A 12 6.57 4.48 10.31
CA LEU A 12 6.62 4.82 8.88
C LEU A 12 5.25 4.63 8.21
N LEU A 13 4.62 3.46 8.42
CA LEU A 13 3.29 3.17 7.88
C LEU A 13 2.22 4.14 8.40
N SER A 14 2.31 4.54 9.68
CA SER A 14 1.36 5.46 10.29
C SER A 14 1.53 6.90 9.81
N GLU A 15 2.78 7.36 9.69
CA GLU A 15 3.12 8.70 9.22
C GLU A 15 2.75 8.85 7.74
N SER A 16 3.08 7.88 6.89
CA SER A 16 2.69 7.88 5.47
C SER A 16 1.17 7.88 5.32
N HIS A 17 0.46 7.00 6.04
CA HIS A 17 -1.01 6.98 5.99
C HIS A 17 -1.62 8.29 6.45
N THR A 18 -1.14 8.87 7.55
CA THR A 18 -1.64 10.14 8.08
C THR A 18 -1.42 11.26 7.08
N ALA A 19 -0.24 11.32 6.45
CA ALA A 19 0.06 12.32 5.43
C ALA A 19 -0.86 12.19 4.21
N ASN A 20 -1.13 10.97 3.73
CA ASN A 20 -2.10 10.73 2.66
C ASN A 20 -3.50 11.18 3.08
N MET A 21 -3.98 10.79 4.26
CA MET A 21 -5.32 11.15 4.73
C MET A 21 -5.48 12.66 4.90
N SER A 22 -4.50 13.35 5.48
CA SER A 22 -4.51 14.81 5.61
C SER A 22 -4.49 15.52 4.24
N LEU A 23 -3.86 14.93 3.22
CA LEU A 23 -3.93 15.46 1.86
C LEU A 23 -5.33 15.33 1.25
N LEU A 24 -6.09 14.30 1.60
CA LEU A 24 -7.47 14.12 1.14
C LEU A 24 -8.46 15.04 1.86
N GLU A 25 -8.17 15.45 3.10
CA GLU A 25 -9.04 16.31 3.89
C GLU A 25 -9.26 17.67 3.22
N GLY A 26 -10.50 17.90 2.76
CA GLY A 26 -10.90 19.17 2.12
C GLY A 26 -10.52 19.30 0.64
N ASN A 27 -9.86 18.30 0.05
CA ASN A 27 -9.53 18.27 -1.37
C ASN A 27 -10.49 17.35 -2.15
N ASP A 28 -10.77 17.70 -3.41
CA ASP A 28 -11.63 16.87 -4.25
C ASP A 28 -10.84 15.69 -4.83
N MET A 29 -11.23 14.47 -4.46
CA MET A 29 -10.57 13.25 -4.92
C MET A 29 -10.88 12.91 -6.40
N GLU A 30 -11.71 13.69 -7.09
CA GLU A 30 -12.03 13.51 -8.52
C GLU A 30 -11.12 14.34 -9.45
N VAL A 31 -10.16 15.08 -8.90
CA VAL A 31 -9.09 15.72 -9.69
C VAL A 31 -8.26 14.64 -10.39
N SER A 32 -8.00 14.86 -11.68
CA SER A 32 -7.14 13.97 -12.49
C SER A 32 -5.67 14.18 -12.10
N VAL A 33 -4.95 13.09 -11.86
CA VAL A 33 -3.57 13.13 -11.37
C VAL A 33 -2.58 13.32 -12.52
N HIS A 34 -2.86 12.74 -13.67
CA HIS A 34 -2.04 12.91 -14.88
C HIS A 34 -2.89 13.46 -16.03
N SER A 35 -2.31 14.36 -16.82
CA SER A 35 -3.02 15.00 -17.94
C SER A 35 -3.35 14.06 -19.10
N ASP A 36 -2.67 12.92 -19.17
CA ASP A 36 -2.75 11.91 -20.22
C ASP A 36 -3.38 10.59 -19.74
N SER A 37 -3.91 10.55 -18.51
CA SER A 37 -4.59 9.38 -17.96
C SER A 37 -5.93 9.73 -17.32
N ASP A 38 -6.81 8.72 -17.22
CA ASP A 38 -8.11 8.84 -16.56
C ASP A 38 -8.02 8.64 -15.03
N TRP A 39 -6.80 8.55 -14.46
CA TRP A 39 -6.62 8.30 -13.04
C TRP A 39 -6.89 9.56 -12.23
N GLN A 40 -7.86 9.46 -11.33
CA GLN A 40 -8.15 10.50 -10.35
C GLN A 40 -7.45 10.19 -9.01
N ILE A 41 -7.38 11.17 -8.11
CA ILE A 41 -6.78 11.01 -6.78
C ILE A 41 -7.39 9.78 -6.05
N ARG A 42 -8.72 9.60 -6.14
CA ARG A 42 -9.40 8.42 -5.57
C ARG A 42 -8.86 7.08 -6.11
N ASP A 43 -8.45 7.04 -7.37
CA ASP A 43 -7.97 5.83 -8.01
C ASP A 43 -6.56 5.48 -7.56
N ILE A 44 -5.71 6.49 -7.31
CA ILE A 44 -4.39 6.33 -6.68
C ILE A 44 -4.53 5.82 -5.23
N ILE A 45 -5.43 6.39 -4.43
CA ILE A 45 -5.67 5.93 -3.05
C ILE A 45 -6.17 4.48 -3.03
N TRP A 46 -7.09 4.13 -3.93
CA TRP A 46 -7.53 2.76 -4.09
C TRP A 46 -6.39 1.82 -4.51
N HIS A 47 -5.53 2.24 -5.42
CA HIS A 47 -4.36 1.48 -5.85
C HIS A 47 -3.41 1.16 -4.67
N ILE A 48 -3.13 2.15 -3.82
CA ILE A 48 -2.34 1.96 -2.58
C ILE A 48 -3.03 0.93 -1.67
N ALA A 49 -4.33 1.08 -1.43
CA ALA A 49 -5.09 0.13 -0.60
C ALA A 49 -5.04 -1.31 -1.13
N VAL A 50 -5.08 -1.49 -2.46
CA VAL A 50 -5.00 -2.80 -3.09
C VAL A 50 -3.65 -3.46 -2.85
N TRP A 51 -2.55 -2.71 -2.91
CA TRP A 51 -1.20 -3.22 -2.65
C TRP A 51 -0.97 -3.50 -1.16
N ASP A 52 -1.47 -2.64 -0.25
CA ASP A 52 -1.51 -2.90 1.20
C ASP A 52 -2.15 -4.27 1.49
N ARG A 53 -3.25 -4.59 0.80
CA ARG A 53 -3.92 -5.89 0.92
C ARG A 53 -3.07 -7.05 0.39
N GLN A 54 -2.26 -6.87 -0.66
CA GLN A 54 -1.42 -7.96 -1.17
C GLN A 54 -0.21 -8.22 -0.27
N VAL A 55 0.45 -7.17 0.23
CA VAL A 55 1.57 -7.34 1.17
C VAL A 55 1.10 -7.93 2.49
N THR A 56 -0.08 -7.56 2.97
CA THR A 56 -0.68 -8.18 4.16
C THR A 56 -0.84 -9.69 3.98
N LYS A 57 -1.25 -10.16 2.79
CA LYS A 57 -1.35 -11.60 2.50
C LYS A 57 0.03 -12.25 2.47
N SER A 58 1.04 -11.61 1.87
CA SER A 58 2.43 -12.13 1.88
C SER A 58 2.96 -12.26 3.29
N ILE A 59 2.78 -11.26 4.15
CA ILE A 59 3.24 -11.29 5.54
C ILE A 59 2.51 -12.36 6.35
N ARG A 60 1.18 -12.47 6.20
CA ARG A 60 0.41 -13.52 6.90
C ARG A 60 0.80 -14.92 6.44
N ALA A 61 0.93 -15.15 5.14
CA ALA A 61 1.39 -16.43 4.61
C ALA A 61 2.78 -16.79 5.15
N PHE A 62 3.70 -15.81 5.17
CA PHE A 62 5.04 -15.96 5.69
C PHE A 62 5.09 -16.24 7.20
N MET A 63 4.21 -15.60 7.97
CA MET A 63 4.01 -15.88 9.39
C MET A 63 3.57 -17.33 9.63
N ASP A 64 2.70 -17.85 8.76
CA ASP A 64 2.21 -19.23 8.80
C ASP A 64 3.20 -20.27 8.20
N GLY A 65 4.38 -19.84 7.77
CA GLY A 65 5.40 -20.72 7.18
C GLY A 65 5.13 -21.12 5.74
N SER A 66 4.30 -20.34 5.03
CA SER A 66 3.97 -20.50 3.61
C SER A 66 4.37 -19.25 2.81
N GLU A 67 4.15 -19.27 1.50
CA GLU A 67 4.43 -18.13 0.62
C GLU A 67 3.16 -17.70 -0.10
N TYR A 68 3.02 -16.40 -0.31
CA TYR A 68 1.97 -15.82 -1.14
C TYR A 68 2.57 -14.87 -2.18
N TYR A 69 2.15 -15.08 -3.41
CA TYR A 69 2.41 -14.20 -4.55
C TYR A 69 1.21 -14.24 -5.49
N ILE A 70 1.12 -13.24 -6.37
CA ILE A 70 0.10 -13.17 -7.42
C ILE A 70 0.61 -13.99 -8.61
N PRO A 71 -0.04 -15.13 -8.95
CA PRO A 71 0.44 -15.98 -10.03
C PRO A 71 0.35 -15.26 -11.39
N ALA A 72 1.41 -15.38 -12.20
CA ALA A 72 1.50 -14.77 -13.53
C ALA A 72 1.18 -13.27 -13.51
N LEU A 73 1.74 -12.54 -12.53
CA LEU A 73 1.53 -11.11 -12.39
C LEU A 73 2.08 -10.37 -13.62
N ASN A 74 1.18 -9.71 -14.34
CA ASN A 74 1.50 -8.51 -15.11
C ASN A 74 1.02 -7.32 -14.28
N ILE A 75 1.93 -6.43 -13.88
CA ILE A 75 1.64 -5.31 -12.97
C ILE A 75 0.61 -4.37 -13.58
N ASP A 76 0.76 -4.02 -14.86
CA ASP A 76 -0.16 -3.10 -15.54
C ASP A 76 -1.56 -3.69 -15.65
N GLU A 77 -1.70 -4.96 -16.05
CA GLU A 77 -3.00 -5.63 -16.12
C GLU A 77 -3.64 -5.81 -14.72
N PHE A 78 -2.82 -6.03 -13.69
CA PHE A 78 -3.30 -6.09 -12.32
C PHE A 78 -3.82 -4.73 -11.84
N ASN A 79 -3.04 -3.67 -12.06
CA ASN A 79 -3.38 -2.30 -11.71
C ASN A 79 -4.63 -1.83 -12.47
N GLU A 80 -4.74 -2.13 -13.77
CA GLU A 80 -5.92 -1.81 -14.57
C GLU A 80 -7.16 -2.54 -14.06
N ARG A 81 -7.07 -3.84 -13.73
CA ARG A 81 -8.20 -4.57 -13.12
C ARG A 81 -8.57 -4.01 -11.75
N ALA A 82 -7.59 -3.55 -10.98
CA ALA A 82 -7.81 -2.90 -9.69
C ALA A 82 -8.54 -1.57 -9.89
N PHE A 83 -8.04 -0.71 -10.79
CA PHE A 83 -8.66 0.55 -11.21
C PHE A 83 -10.13 0.35 -11.58
N GLN A 84 -10.45 -0.56 -12.50
CA GLN A 84 -11.83 -0.84 -12.92
C GLN A 84 -12.75 -1.33 -11.79
N LYS A 85 -12.20 -1.98 -10.75
CA LYS A 85 -12.97 -2.33 -9.54
C LYS A 85 -13.21 -1.11 -8.65
N GLY A 86 -12.18 -0.29 -8.43
CA GLY A 86 -12.25 0.92 -7.62
C GLY A 86 -13.23 1.95 -8.18
N ARG A 87 -13.38 2.05 -9.50
CA ARG A 87 -14.38 2.91 -10.17
C ARG A 87 -15.83 2.59 -9.81
N LYS A 88 -16.11 1.40 -9.25
CA LYS A 88 -17.46 1.01 -8.80
C LYS A 88 -17.77 1.46 -7.37
N LEU A 89 -16.78 1.93 -6.63
CA LEU A 89 -16.91 2.38 -5.25
C LEU A 89 -17.31 3.87 -5.20
N THR A 90 -17.81 4.36 -4.07
CA THR A 90 -17.85 5.79 -3.78
C THR A 90 -16.51 6.27 -3.21
N LYS A 91 -16.32 7.59 -3.09
CA LYS A 91 -15.10 8.16 -2.48
C LYS A 91 -14.95 7.71 -1.03
N GLU A 92 -16.06 7.70 -0.29
CA GLU A 92 -16.13 7.27 1.10
C GLU A 92 -15.77 5.78 1.23
N GLN A 93 -16.26 4.94 0.31
CA GLN A 93 -15.89 3.53 0.28
C GLN A 93 -14.41 3.32 -0.03
N VAL A 94 -13.82 4.12 -0.93
CA VAL A 94 -12.37 4.07 -1.20
C VAL A 94 -11.58 4.43 0.06
N ILE A 95 -12.01 5.46 0.80
CA ILE A 95 -11.37 5.85 2.06
C ILE A 95 -11.49 4.73 3.11
N GLU A 96 -12.69 4.19 3.32
CA GLU A 96 -12.91 3.07 4.27
C GLU A 96 -12.05 1.85 3.93
N GLU A 97 -11.95 1.51 2.64
CA GLU A 97 -11.12 0.40 2.15
C GLU A 97 -9.63 0.66 2.39
N TYR A 98 -9.16 1.90 2.20
CA TYR A 98 -7.78 2.29 2.45
C TYR A 98 -7.44 2.25 3.95
N GLU A 99 -8.29 2.82 4.80
CA GLU A 99 -8.11 2.75 6.26
C GLU A 99 -8.06 1.31 6.75
N GLN A 100 -8.97 0.45 6.26
CA GLN A 100 -8.99 -0.96 6.62
C GLN A 100 -7.73 -1.69 6.13
N ALA A 101 -7.33 -1.48 4.88
CA ALA A 101 -6.15 -2.12 4.30
C ALA A 101 -4.88 -1.74 5.07
N ARG A 102 -4.70 -0.45 5.40
CA ARG A 102 -3.57 0.02 6.21
C ARG A 102 -3.61 -0.54 7.63
N GLY A 103 -4.79 -0.60 8.24
CA GLY A 103 -4.99 -1.19 9.56
C GLY A 103 -4.56 -2.65 9.60
N ASP A 104 -5.01 -3.44 8.62
CA ASP A 104 -4.66 -4.85 8.46
C ASP A 104 -3.15 -5.05 8.21
N PHE A 105 -2.54 -4.20 7.38
CA PHE A 105 -1.12 -4.25 7.11
C PHE A 105 -0.31 -3.98 8.38
N LYS A 106 -0.61 -2.89 9.11
CA LYS A 106 0.01 -2.59 10.40
C LYS A 106 -0.20 -3.71 11.42
N ALA A 107 -1.39 -4.30 11.48
CA ALA A 107 -1.67 -5.44 12.36
C ALA A 107 -0.79 -6.65 12.02
N SER A 108 -0.61 -6.98 10.72
CA SER A 108 0.25 -8.08 10.30
C SER A 108 1.72 -7.86 10.70
N ILE A 109 2.22 -6.63 10.63
CA ILE A 109 3.54 -6.27 11.15
C ILE A 109 3.53 -6.43 12.68
N GLN A 110 2.53 -5.90 13.37
CA GLN A 110 2.44 -6.00 14.83
C GLN A 110 2.35 -7.45 15.35
N GLU A 111 1.78 -8.37 14.59
CA GLU A 111 1.64 -9.78 14.94
C GLU A 111 2.87 -10.62 14.58
N LEU A 112 3.64 -10.19 13.57
CA LEU A 112 4.81 -10.94 13.11
C LEU A 112 5.82 -11.18 14.25
N PRO A 113 6.27 -12.44 14.47
CA PRO A 113 7.30 -12.76 15.45
C PRO A 113 8.62 -12.04 15.15
N GLN A 114 9.34 -11.59 16.18
CA GLN A 114 10.53 -10.74 16.02
C GLN A 114 11.62 -11.44 15.19
N GLU A 115 11.79 -12.74 15.37
CA GLU A 115 12.73 -13.60 14.66
C GLU A 115 12.51 -13.60 13.15
N LYS A 116 11.27 -13.42 12.69
CA LYS A 116 10.90 -13.45 11.27
C LYS A 116 11.18 -12.15 10.53
N TYR A 117 11.43 -11.05 11.22
CA TYR A 117 11.57 -9.75 10.57
C TYR A 117 12.78 -9.61 9.66
N SER A 118 13.86 -10.34 9.94
CA SER A 118 15.10 -10.32 9.15
C SER A 118 15.25 -11.59 8.30
N GLU A 119 14.20 -12.43 8.25
CA GLU A 119 14.14 -13.59 7.38
C GLU A 119 13.67 -13.16 5.98
N ASP A 120 14.11 -13.90 4.98
CA ASP A 120 13.80 -13.66 3.58
C ASP A 120 12.40 -14.18 3.22
N MET A 121 11.50 -13.28 2.82
CA MET A 121 10.13 -13.60 2.40
C MET A 121 9.91 -13.31 0.92
N LEU A 122 9.00 -14.07 0.30
CA LEU A 122 8.53 -13.78 -1.05
C LEU A 122 7.59 -12.57 -1.04
N TYR A 123 7.89 -11.58 -1.88
CA TYR A 123 7.01 -10.43 -2.07
C TYR A 123 5.80 -10.80 -2.96
N PRO A 124 4.67 -10.06 -2.87
CA PRO A 124 3.45 -10.45 -3.58
C PRO A 124 3.60 -10.43 -5.11
N TRP A 125 4.62 -9.75 -5.66
CA TRP A 125 4.95 -9.74 -7.08
C TRP A 125 5.86 -10.89 -7.54
N GLY A 126 6.31 -11.75 -6.62
CA GLY A 126 6.83 -13.09 -6.92
C GLY A 126 8.26 -13.20 -7.46
N GLU A 127 8.79 -12.19 -8.15
CA GLU A 127 10.18 -12.24 -8.67
C GLU A 127 11.22 -11.80 -7.63
N GLU A 128 10.79 -11.05 -6.63
CA GLU A 128 11.67 -10.47 -5.62
C GLU A 128 11.41 -11.03 -4.23
N ARG A 129 12.48 -11.02 -3.43
CA ARG A 129 12.48 -11.45 -2.05
C ARG A 129 13.30 -10.46 -1.24
N GLY A 130 12.95 -10.36 0.02
CA GLY A 130 13.70 -9.59 0.98
C GLY A 130 13.06 -9.67 2.35
N ASP A 131 13.57 -8.87 3.27
CA ASP A 131 13.04 -8.82 4.62
C ASP A 131 11.85 -7.86 4.73
N VAL A 132 11.14 -7.93 5.87
CA VAL A 132 9.92 -7.15 6.09
C VAL A 132 10.18 -5.65 6.18
N SER A 133 11.39 -5.24 6.59
CA SER A 133 11.74 -3.80 6.58
C SER A 133 11.86 -3.28 5.17
N GLN A 134 12.58 -4.00 4.30
CA GLN A 134 12.76 -3.61 2.90
C GLN A 134 11.42 -3.50 2.18
N LEU A 135 10.49 -4.44 2.45
CA LEU A 135 9.13 -4.39 1.90
C LEU A 135 8.36 -3.14 2.34
N VAL A 136 8.42 -2.80 3.63
CA VAL A 136 7.73 -1.62 4.18
C VAL A 136 8.33 -0.33 3.65
N GLU A 137 9.65 -0.23 3.60
CA GLU A 137 10.36 0.95 3.08
C GLU A 137 10.01 1.18 1.61
N TYR A 138 10.02 0.12 0.79
CA TYR A 138 9.61 0.17 -0.62
C TYR A 138 8.19 0.72 -0.80
N LEU A 139 7.22 0.22 -0.03
CA LEU A 139 5.84 0.71 -0.14
C LEU A 139 5.67 2.16 0.32
N VAL A 140 6.38 2.58 1.37
CA VAL A 140 6.32 3.97 1.86
C VAL A 140 6.96 4.94 0.86
N GLU A 141 8.05 4.53 0.21
CA GLU A 141 8.67 5.30 -0.88
C GLU A 141 7.69 5.44 -2.06
N HIS A 142 7.11 4.34 -2.52
CA HIS A 142 6.11 4.33 -3.59
C HIS A 142 4.87 5.17 -3.26
N GLU A 143 4.37 5.11 -2.02
CA GLU A 143 3.28 5.99 -1.57
C GLU A 143 3.66 7.48 -1.56
N THR A 144 4.93 7.78 -1.30
CA THR A 144 5.42 9.16 -1.30
C THR A 144 5.49 9.69 -2.72
N GLU A 145 5.93 8.89 -3.69
CA GLU A 145 5.89 9.25 -5.12
C GLU A 145 4.45 9.61 -5.55
N HIS A 146 3.47 8.77 -5.21
CA HIS A 146 2.06 9.05 -5.49
C HIS A 146 1.51 10.27 -4.74
N ARG A 147 1.97 10.53 -3.52
CA ARG A 147 1.58 11.74 -2.78
C ARG A 147 2.10 13.01 -3.48
N ASP A 148 3.31 12.97 -4.01
CA ASP A 148 3.89 14.07 -4.75
C ASP A 148 3.12 14.32 -6.06
N GLU A 149 2.71 13.26 -6.76
CA GLU A 149 1.84 13.34 -7.95
C GLU A 149 0.47 13.98 -7.62
N ILE A 150 -0.17 13.53 -6.54
CA ILE A 150 -1.45 14.10 -6.07
C ILE A 150 -1.27 15.58 -5.71
N THR A 151 -0.20 15.92 -5.01
CA THR A 151 0.09 17.31 -4.59
C THR A 151 0.25 18.20 -5.83
N ALA A 152 1.03 17.77 -6.81
CA ALA A 152 1.21 18.51 -8.06
C ALA A 152 -0.11 18.73 -8.82
N ALA A 153 -1.00 17.74 -8.83
CA ALA A 153 -2.32 17.85 -9.46
C ALA A 153 -3.28 18.80 -8.72
N LEU A 154 -3.14 18.96 -7.40
CA LEU A 154 -3.95 19.89 -6.61
C LEU A 154 -3.47 21.35 -6.72
N GLU A 155 -2.20 21.55 -7.10
CA GLU A 155 -1.60 22.88 -7.27
C GLU A 155 -1.76 23.46 -8.70
N SER A 156 -2.20 22.65 -9.67
CA SER A 156 -2.39 23.03 -11.08
C SER A 156 -3.73 23.72 -11.36
#